data_AF-A0A7J6QHT6-F1
#
_entry.id   AF-A0A7J6QHT6-F1
#
_cell.length_a   1.000
_cell.length_b   1.000
_cell.length_c   1.000
_cell.angle_alpha   90.00
_cell.angle_beta   90.00
_cell.angle_gamma   90.00
#
_symmetry.space_group_name_H-M   'P 1'
#
loop_
_entity.id
_entity.type
_entity.pdbx_description
1 polymer ?
#
loop_
_entity_poly.entity_id
_entity_poly.type
_entity_poly.pdbx_seq_one_letter_code
_entity_poly.pdbx_strand_id
1 'polypeptide(L)'
;MPSPASENQPGSANTDAQKRDQLLEFIKVGSESTDFGYSVAEMATKFQGVLGTAEIRKLLGELSDDGLVYDAGDEDHYKCV
;
A
#
# COMPACT_ATOMS: atom_id res chain seq x y z
N MET A 1 16.40 -19.33 37.60
CA MET A 1 16.14 -17.97 37.08
C MET A 1 17.45 -17.41 36.51
N PRO A 2 17.44 -16.51 35.53
CA PRO A 2 16.74 -16.52 34.24
C PRO A 2 17.73 -16.31 33.07
N SER A 3 17.30 -16.55 31.84
CA SER A 3 17.51 -15.59 30.75
C SER A 3 16.50 -15.91 29.65
N PRO A 4 15.68 -14.94 29.25
CA PRO A 4 14.70 -15.13 28.21
C PRO A 4 15.46 -15.43 26.92
N ALA A 5 15.04 -16.45 26.20
CA ALA A 5 15.14 -16.34 24.75
C ALA A 5 14.24 -15.14 24.42
N SER A 6 14.84 -13.96 24.32
CA SER A 6 14.37 -12.96 23.39
C SER A 6 14.41 -13.64 22.03
N GLU A 7 13.36 -14.42 21.75
CA GLU A 7 12.84 -14.50 20.40
C GLU A 7 12.68 -13.04 20.01
N ASN A 8 13.70 -12.52 19.33
CA ASN A 8 13.47 -11.52 18.32
C ASN A 8 12.54 -12.22 17.32
N GLN A 9 11.24 -12.29 17.64
CA GLN A 9 10.23 -12.09 16.62
C GLN A 9 10.78 -10.93 15.79
N PRO A 10 10.84 -11.03 14.45
CA PRO A 10 10.95 -9.84 13.64
C PRO A 10 9.71 -9.01 13.94
N GLY A 11 9.79 -8.20 15.00
CA GLY A 11 8.74 -7.34 15.48
C GLY A 11 8.54 -6.35 14.38
N SER A 12 7.40 -6.47 13.68
CA SER A 12 6.90 -5.64 12.59
C SER A 12 7.69 -4.35 12.36
N ALA A 13 8.85 -4.45 11.73
CA ALA A 13 9.38 -3.32 11.00
C ALA A 13 8.57 -3.34 9.72
N ASN A 14 7.46 -2.59 9.66
CA ASN A 14 6.75 -2.31 8.40
C ASN A 14 7.70 -1.52 7.52
N THR A 15 8.62 -2.24 6.87
CA THR A 15 9.60 -1.65 5.95
C THR A 15 8.86 -0.99 4.79
N ASP A 16 9.44 0.05 4.19
CA ASP A 16 8.85 0.71 3.02
C ASP A 16 8.49 -0.29 1.90
N ALA A 17 9.30 -1.36 1.73
CA ALA A 17 9.01 -2.44 0.79
C ALA A 17 7.71 -3.20 1.13
N GLN A 18 7.51 -3.58 2.40
CA GLN A 18 6.27 -4.28 2.80
C GLN A 18 5.04 -3.39 2.67
N LYS A 19 5.18 -2.11 3.02
CA LYS A 19 4.12 -1.10 2.85
C LYS A 19 3.73 -0.93 1.38
N ARG A 20 4.73 -0.89 0.50
CA ARG A 20 4.55 -0.86 -0.95
C ARG A 20 3.82 -2.11 -1.45
N ASP A 21 4.28 -3.30 -1.04
CA ASP A 21 3.65 -4.57 -1.44
C ASP A 21 2.20 -4.67 -0.94
N GLN A 22 1.92 -4.25 0.30
CA GLN A 22 0.56 -4.21 0.83
C GLN A 22 -0.35 -3.25 0.06
N LEU A 23 0.16 -2.07 -0.32
CA LEU A 23 -0.59 -1.10 -1.12
C LEU A 23 -0.88 -1.66 -2.52
N LEU A 24 0.11 -2.28 -3.16
CA LEU A 24 -0.04 -2.90 -4.47
C LEU A 24 -1.05 -4.05 -4.45
N GLU A 25 -0.96 -4.96 -3.47
CA GLU A 25 -1.91 -6.07 -3.32
C GLU A 25 -3.34 -5.55 -3.14
N PHE A 26 -3.51 -4.51 -2.32
CA PHE A 26 -4.82 -3.86 -2.13
C PHE A 26 -5.37 -3.31 -3.44
N ILE A 27 -4.58 -2.56 -4.22
CA ILE A 27 -4.99 -2.00 -5.52
C ILE A 27 -5.32 -3.12 -6.51
N LYS A 28 -4.55 -4.21 -6.51
CA LYS A 28 -4.76 -5.35 -7.40
C LYS A 28 -6.11 -6.03 -7.15
N VAL A 29 -6.42 -6.33 -5.88
CA VAL A 29 -7.73 -6.91 -5.50
C VAL A 29 -8.88 -5.95 -5.85
N GLY A 30 -8.68 -4.65 -5.66
CA GLY A 30 -9.64 -3.62 -6.04
C GLY A 30 -9.89 -3.53 -7.54
N SER A 31 -8.83 -3.64 -8.33
CA SER A 31 -8.87 -3.48 -9.78
C SER A 31 -9.71 -4.55 -10.47
N GLU A 32 -9.81 -5.74 -9.87
CA GLU A 32 -10.72 -6.81 -10.32
C GLU A 32 -12.18 -6.56 -9.93
N SER A 33 -12.42 -5.74 -8.90
CA SER A 33 -13.74 -5.53 -8.29
C SER A 33 -14.40 -4.20 -8.65
N THR A 34 -13.63 -3.22 -9.15
CA THR A 34 -14.12 -1.87 -9.47
C THR A 34 -13.71 -1.42 -10.87
N ASP A 35 -14.60 -0.72 -11.57
CA ASP A 35 -14.33 -0.17 -12.91
C ASP A 35 -13.22 0.88 -12.88
N PHE A 36 -13.11 1.66 -11.79
CA PHE A 36 -12.20 2.80 -11.68
C PHE A 36 -10.99 2.57 -10.76
N GLY A 37 -10.94 1.48 -9.99
CA GLY A 37 -9.87 1.24 -9.01
C GLY A 37 -10.20 1.76 -7.62
N TYR A 38 -9.18 2.21 -6.90
CA TYR A 38 -9.32 2.87 -5.59
C TYR A 38 -8.75 4.27 -5.62
N SER A 39 -9.43 5.21 -4.98
CA SER A 39 -8.90 6.55 -4.77
C SER A 39 -7.85 6.59 -3.66
N VAL A 40 -6.96 7.59 -3.70
CA VAL A 40 -6.01 7.87 -2.62
C VAL A 40 -6.72 8.04 -1.26
N ALA A 41 -7.92 8.60 -1.24
CA ALA A 41 -8.71 8.81 -0.02
C ALA A 41 -9.20 7.48 0.58
N GLU A 42 -9.67 6.55 -0.26
CA GLU A 42 -10.06 5.21 0.18
C GLU A 42 -8.86 4.42 0.70
N MET A 43 -7.72 4.49 0.01
CA MET A 43 -6.47 3.89 0.47
C MET A 43 -6.05 4.49 1.83
N ALA A 44 -6.10 5.82 1.98
CA ALA A 44 -5.73 6.47 3.24
C ALA A 44 -6.65 6.06 4.40
N THR A 45 -7.93 5.84 4.13
CA THR A 45 -8.89 5.32 5.12
C THR A 45 -8.58 3.86 5.47
N LYS A 46 -8.26 3.04 4.47
CA LYS A 46 -7.93 1.61 4.68
C LYS A 46 -6.63 1.41 5.45
N PHE A 47 -5.62 2.21 5.13
CA PHE A 47 -4.29 2.18 5.75
C PHE A 47 -4.16 3.19 6.90
N GLN A 48 -5.26 3.67 7.47
CA GLN A 48 -5.23 4.64 8.55
C GLN A 48 -4.40 4.13 9.74
N GLY A 49 -3.38 4.89 10.13
CA GLY A 49 -2.44 4.51 11.20
C GLY A 49 -1.27 3.62 10.73
N VAL A 50 -1.25 3.23 9.46
CA VAL A 50 -0.16 2.48 8.82
C VAL A 50 0.55 3.34 7.76
N LEU A 51 -0.21 3.97 6.87
CA LEU A 51 0.28 4.87 5.83
C LEU A 51 -0.45 6.21 5.90
N GLY A 52 0.31 7.30 5.76
CA GLY A 52 -0.25 8.63 5.55
C GLY A 52 -0.56 8.86 4.06
N THR A 53 -1.46 9.79 3.76
CA THR A 53 -1.84 10.17 2.38
C THR A 53 -0.63 10.54 1.52
N ALA A 54 0.36 11.25 2.08
CA ALA A 54 1.58 11.62 1.37
C ALA A 54 2.47 10.39 1.06
N GLU A 55 2.53 9.43 1.97
CA GLU A 55 3.29 8.18 1.80
C GLU A 55 2.61 7.29 0.74
N ILE A 56 1.29 7.21 0.75
CA ILE A 56 0.50 6.53 -0.29
C ILE A 56 0.78 7.14 -1.66
N ARG A 57 0.71 8.47 -1.80
CA ARG A 57 1.02 9.15 -3.07
C ARG A 57 2.43 8.88 -3.56
N LYS A 58 3.41 8.86 -2.65
CA LYS A 58 4.79 8.52 -2.99
C LYS A 58 4.88 7.08 -3.53
N LEU A 59 4.33 6.12 -2.79
CA LEU A 59 4.33 4.70 -3.17
C LEU A 59 3.59 4.46 -4.50
N LEU A 60 2.46 5.14 -4.72
CA LEU A 60 1.73 5.09 -6.00
C LEU A 60 2.57 5.62 -7.16
N GLY A 61 3.34 6.70 -6.94
CA GLY A 61 4.30 7.19 -7.91
C GLY A 61 5.35 6.13 -8.26
N GLU A 62 5.97 5.51 -7.24
CA GLU A 62 6.95 4.43 -7.44
C GLU A 62 6.34 3.22 -8.17
N LEU A 63 5.13 2.80 -7.81
CA LEU A 63 4.42 1.71 -8.46
C LEU A 63 4.03 2.04 -9.92
N SER A 64 3.75 3.31 -10.20
CA SER A 64 3.43 3.80 -11.55
C SER A 64 4.67 3.87 -12.43
N ASP A 65 5.80 4.36 -11.89
CA ASP A 65 7.11 4.34 -12.56
C ASP A 65 7.56 2.90 -12.89
N ASP A 66 7.27 1.94 -12.02
CA ASP A 66 7.52 0.51 -12.25
C ASP A 66 6.50 -0.14 -13.23
N GLY A 67 5.49 0.60 -13.69
CA GLY A 67 4.46 0.12 -14.61
C GLY A 67 3.52 -0.92 -14.01
N LEU A 68 3.36 -0.92 -12.67
CA LEU A 68 2.50 -1.86 -11.94
C LEU A 68 1.09 -1.29 -11.74
N VAL A 69 0.98 0.02 -11.60
CA VAL A 69 -0.31 0.73 -11.47
C VAL A 69 -0.36 1.90 -12.44
N TYR A 70 -1.56 2.37 -12.76
CA TYR A 70 -1.77 3.58 -13.53
C TYR A 70 -2.90 4.41 -12.91
N ASP A 71 -2.80 5.73 -13.05
CA ASP A 71 -3.88 6.65 -12.71
C ASP A 71 -4.99 6.52 -13.76
N ALA A 72 -6.20 6.21 -13.30
CA ALA A 72 -7.37 6.00 -14.14
C ALA A 72 -8.01 7.31 -14.62
N GLY A 73 -7.48 8.47 -14.21
CA GLY A 73 -7.93 9.80 -14.65
C GLY A 73 -9.21 10.31 -13.97
N ASP A 74 -9.82 9.51 -13.11
CA ASP A 74 -11.01 9.88 -12.32
C ASP A 74 -10.58 10.11 -10.87
N GLU A 75 -10.72 11.32 -10.33
CA GLU A 75 -10.54 11.66 -8.90
C GLU A 75 -9.36 10.98 -8.14
N ASP A 76 -8.13 10.98 -8.69
CA ASP A 76 -6.96 10.29 -8.10
C ASP A 76 -7.19 8.77 -7.88
N HIS A 77 -7.94 8.10 -8.76
CA HIS A 77 -8.12 6.65 -8.73
C HIS A 77 -6.97 5.92 -9.43
N TYR A 78 -6.48 4.87 -8.79
CA TYR A 78 -5.40 4.03 -9.32
C TYR A 78 -5.88 2.60 -9.54
N LYS A 79 -5.46 2.02 -10.66
CA LYS A 79 -5.67 0.61 -11.01
C LYS A 79 -4.34 -0.09 -11.25
N CYS A 80 -4.33 -1.40 -11.06
CA CYS A 80 -3.25 -2.26 -11.50
C CYS A 80 -3.27 -2.38 -13.03
N VAL A 81 -2.10 -2.37 -13.66
CA VAL A 81 -1.90 -2.64 -15.10
C VAL A 81 -2.29 -4.08 -15.45
#